data_AF-A0A3D5AWW2-F1
#
_entry.id   AF-A0A3D5AWW2-F1
#
_cell.length_a   1.000
_cell.length_b   1.000
_cell.length_c   1.000
_cell.angle_alpha   90.00
_cell.angle_beta   90.00
_cell.angle_gamma   90.00
#
_symmetry.space_group_name_H-M   'P 1'
#
loop_
_entity.id
_entity.type
_entity.pdbx_description
1 polymer ?
#
loop_
_entity_poly.entity_id
_entity_poly.type
_entity_poly.pdbx_seq_one_letter_code
_entity_poly.pdbx_strand_id
1 'polypeptide(L)'
;MIEAALKAVDDYSFGFLVALSGVGIITMALLQLFKDLLPSRRIFQRNWFENWLAEASTAQKLGANAAQQSLTQLVDLATAGDDKALFDLPVEQFTGQINAAVQAVLDQPDQYQTLVRLLAQRANDKDVKLLFKKRPTAGAALAQYLEARNRVTRQIQRTLDAVQIAMSNSWKRLLHWLSVLVSAAIIGAALTIYGGPEIWLGPTYGYALAAALLGAFIAPVARDLVSAIQNLRSRPRS
;
A
#
# COMPACT_ATOMS: atom_id res chain seq x y z
N MET A 1 31.10 29.43 -27.23
CA MET A 1 29.62 29.28 -27.13
C MET A 1 29.24 28.11 -26.22
N ILE A 2 29.81 26.91 -26.42
CA ILE A 2 29.56 25.73 -25.57
C ILE A 2 30.01 25.95 -24.10
N GLU A 3 31.19 26.51 -23.86
CA GLU A 3 31.68 26.78 -22.49
C GLU A 3 30.82 27.80 -21.73
N ALA A 4 30.30 28.81 -22.42
CA ALA A 4 29.40 29.80 -21.83
C ALA A 4 28.03 29.19 -21.48
N ALA A 5 27.52 28.30 -22.35
CA ALA A 5 26.29 27.55 -22.08
C ALA A 5 26.45 26.59 -20.89
N LEU A 6 27.59 25.89 -20.81
CA LEU A 6 27.91 24.99 -19.70
C LEU A 6 28.01 25.76 -18.37
N LYS A 7 28.69 26.91 -18.36
CA LYS A 7 28.82 27.73 -17.16
C LYS A 7 27.48 28.30 -16.69
N ALA A 8 26.62 28.73 -17.61
CA ALA A 8 25.27 29.19 -17.28
C ALA A 8 24.42 28.05 -16.67
N VAL A 9 24.50 26.83 -17.24
CA VAL A 9 23.81 25.68 -16.66
C VAL A 9 24.34 25.38 -15.25
N ASP A 10 25.65 25.45 -15.02
CA ASP A 10 26.27 25.20 -13.71
C ASP A 10 25.77 26.22 -12.65
N ASP A 11 25.86 27.52 -12.95
CA ASP A 11 25.51 28.59 -12.02
C ASP A 11 24.02 28.56 -11.59
N TYR A 12 23.10 28.21 -12.50
CA TYR A 12 21.66 28.14 -12.19
C TYR A 12 21.21 26.76 -11.67
N SER A 13 21.87 25.68 -12.08
CA SER A 13 21.46 24.33 -11.68
C SER A 13 21.62 24.08 -10.18
N PHE A 14 22.69 24.60 -9.56
CA PHE A 14 22.92 24.39 -8.14
C PHE A 14 21.85 25.06 -7.27
N GLY A 15 21.52 26.33 -7.54
CA GLY A 15 20.48 27.05 -6.81
C GLY A 15 19.10 26.39 -6.98
N PHE A 16 18.79 25.93 -8.18
CA PHE A 16 17.56 25.19 -8.47
C PHE A 16 17.50 23.85 -7.72
N LEU A 17 18.60 23.08 -7.68
CA LEU A 17 18.68 21.83 -6.93
C LEU A 17 18.52 22.03 -5.42
N VAL A 18 19.10 23.10 -4.86
CA VAL A 18 18.93 23.46 -3.45
C VAL A 18 17.46 23.79 -3.16
N ALA A 19 16.81 24.59 -4.02
CA ALA A 19 15.40 24.91 -3.87
C ALA A 19 14.51 23.66 -3.95
N LEU A 20 14.72 22.80 -4.95
CA LEU A 20 13.97 21.54 -5.08
C LEU A 20 14.19 20.59 -3.89
N SER A 21 15.39 20.55 -3.33
CA SER A 21 15.69 19.77 -2.13
C SER A 21 14.92 20.30 -0.93
N GLY A 22 14.83 21.63 -0.78
CA GLY A 22 13.99 22.27 0.23
C GLY A 22 12.52 21.87 0.11
N VAL A 23 11.98 21.89 -1.11
CA VAL A 23 10.61 21.40 -1.38
C VAL A 23 10.47 19.93 -0.99
N GLY A 24 11.42 19.07 -1.38
CA GLY A 24 11.40 17.65 -1.03
C GLY A 24 11.45 17.37 0.49
N ILE A 25 12.15 18.21 1.26
CA ILE A 25 12.18 18.12 2.73
C ILE A 25 10.81 18.50 3.31
N ILE A 26 10.25 19.64 2.87
CA ILE A 26 8.95 20.13 3.34
C ILE A 26 7.84 19.13 3.00
N THR A 27 7.80 18.62 1.76
CA THR A 27 6.82 17.61 1.34
C THR A 27 6.86 16.38 2.23
N MET A 28 8.04 15.85 2.54
CA MET A 28 8.15 14.67 3.41
C MET A 28 7.67 14.95 4.83
N ALA A 29 8.01 16.11 5.39
CA ALA A 29 7.55 16.52 6.72
C ALA A 29 6.02 16.63 6.76
N LEU A 30 5.41 17.20 5.71
CA LEU A 30 3.95 17.27 5.57
C LEU A 30 3.31 15.89 5.42
N LEU A 31 3.92 14.98 4.65
CA LEU A 31 3.43 13.60 4.53
C LEU A 31 3.54 12.81 5.83
N GLN A 32 4.60 13.03 6.61
CA GLN A 32 4.74 12.43 7.95
C GLN A 32 3.67 12.99 8.88
N LEU A 33 3.53 14.31 8.94
CA LEU A 33 2.47 14.96 9.72
C LEU A 33 1.08 14.43 9.34
N PHE A 34 0.79 14.28 8.05
CA PHE A 34 -0.46 13.72 7.56
C PHE A 34 -0.68 12.27 8.02
N LYS A 35 0.37 11.44 7.98
CA LYS A 35 0.31 10.04 8.44
C LYS A 35 0.09 9.94 9.95
N ASP A 36 0.66 10.86 10.71
CA ASP A 36 0.62 10.83 12.17
C ASP A 36 -0.68 11.45 12.73
N LEU A 37 -1.21 12.48 12.07
CA LEU A 37 -2.45 13.16 12.50
C LEU A 37 -3.71 12.42 12.09
N LEU A 38 -3.71 11.77 10.93
CA LEU A 38 -4.91 11.12 10.39
C LEU A 38 -4.78 9.61 10.47
N PRO A 39 -5.86 8.88 10.81
CA PRO A 39 -5.93 7.43 10.70
C PRO A 39 -6.04 6.98 9.23
N SER A 40 -5.27 7.62 8.35
CA SER A 40 -5.27 7.44 6.89
C SER A 40 -4.97 6.00 6.52
N ARG A 41 -4.02 5.37 7.22
CA ARG A 41 -3.70 3.95 7.06
C ARG A 41 -4.91 3.07 7.38
N ARG A 42 -5.56 3.29 8.52
CA ARG A 42 -6.74 2.51 8.95
C ARG A 42 -7.85 2.56 7.93
N ILE A 43 -8.21 3.78 7.53
CA ILE A 43 -9.28 4.01 6.54
C ILE A 43 -8.91 3.33 5.23
N PHE A 44 -7.68 3.50 4.77
CA PHE A 44 -7.22 2.86 3.54
C PHE A 44 -7.26 1.33 3.63
N GLN A 45 -6.65 0.72 4.65
CA GLN A 45 -6.58 -0.74 4.78
C GLN A 45 -7.96 -1.36 4.93
N ARG A 46 -8.85 -0.75 5.74
CA ARG A 46 -10.24 -1.20 5.90
C ARG A 46 -10.98 -1.18 4.58
N ASN A 47 -10.99 -0.03 3.89
CA ASN A 47 -11.71 0.11 2.63
C ASN A 47 -11.14 -0.81 1.54
N TRP A 48 -9.82 -0.90 1.44
CA TRP A 48 -9.16 -1.75 0.44
C TRP A 48 -9.48 -3.23 0.69
N PHE A 49 -9.42 -3.69 1.94
CA PHE A 49 -9.68 -5.08 2.30
C PHE A 49 -11.17 -5.45 2.21
N GLU A 50 -12.07 -4.55 2.60
CA GLU A 50 -13.52 -4.69 2.40
C GLU A 50 -13.88 -4.87 0.92
N ASN A 51 -13.33 -4.02 0.05
CA ASN A 51 -13.54 -4.12 -1.39
C ASN A 51 -12.99 -5.45 -1.95
N TRP A 52 -11.80 -5.86 -1.50
CA TRP A 52 -11.22 -7.14 -1.89
C TRP A 52 -12.10 -8.34 -1.48
N LEU A 53 -12.65 -8.34 -0.26
CA LEU A 53 -13.60 -9.36 0.21
C LEU A 53 -14.89 -9.35 -0.62
N ALA A 54 -15.42 -8.17 -0.96
CA ALA A 54 -16.62 -8.02 -1.78
C ALA A 54 -16.42 -8.56 -3.20
N GLU A 55 -15.29 -8.26 -3.83
CA GLU A 55 -14.90 -8.79 -5.13
C GLU A 55 -14.76 -10.32 -5.10
N ALA A 56 -14.05 -10.85 -4.10
CA ALA A 56 -13.87 -12.29 -3.92
C ALA A 56 -15.20 -13.02 -3.66
N SER A 57 -16.08 -12.41 -2.85
CA SER A 57 -17.43 -12.92 -2.58
C SER A 57 -18.28 -13.00 -3.86
N THR A 58 -18.22 -11.95 -4.69
CA THR A 58 -18.92 -11.90 -5.99
C THR A 58 -18.39 -12.96 -6.94
N ALA A 59 -17.06 -13.11 -7.03
CA ALA A 59 -16.42 -14.12 -7.87
C ALA A 59 -16.81 -15.55 -7.46
N GLN A 60 -16.96 -15.81 -6.17
CA GLN A 60 -17.40 -17.09 -5.61
C GLN A 60 -18.92 -17.28 -5.59
N LYS A 61 -19.69 -16.30 -6.08
CA LYS A 61 -21.16 -16.31 -6.05
C LYS A 61 -21.72 -16.59 -4.65
N LEU A 62 -21.08 -16.04 -3.62
CA LEU A 62 -21.53 -16.13 -2.25
C LEU A 62 -22.67 -15.11 -2.01
N GLY A 63 -23.45 -15.31 -0.94
CA GLY A 63 -24.57 -14.41 -0.61
C GLY A 63 -24.11 -12.97 -0.37
N ALA A 64 -25.03 -12.00 -0.49
CA ALA A 64 -24.73 -10.57 -0.38
C ALA A 64 -23.97 -10.17 0.90
N ASN A 65 -24.20 -10.90 2.00
CA ASN A 65 -23.58 -10.61 3.30
C ASN A 65 -22.27 -11.38 3.55
N ALA A 66 -21.82 -12.21 2.60
CA ALA A 66 -20.68 -13.11 2.82
C ALA A 66 -19.37 -12.36 3.06
N ALA A 67 -19.13 -11.26 2.35
CA ALA A 67 -17.96 -10.42 2.56
C ALA A 67 -17.96 -9.80 3.97
N GLN A 68 -19.08 -9.21 4.39
CA GLN A 68 -19.22 -8.59 5.71
C GLN A 68 -19.10 -9.62 6.83
N GLN A 69 -19.75 -10.78 6.70
CA GLN A 69 -19.65 -11.88 7.67
C GLN A 69 -18.20 -12.37 7.79
N SER A 70 -17.53 -12.56 6.66
CA SER A 70 -16.13 -13.00 6.64
C SER A 70 -15.20 -11.97 7.29
N LEU A 71 -15.46 -10.68 7.08
CA LEU A 71 -14.72 -9.61 7.73
C LEU A 71 -14.91 -9.64 9.24
N THR A 72 -16.15 -9.69 9.73
CA THR A 72 -16.43 -9.77 11.17
C THR A 72 -15.75 -10.98 11.80
N GLN A 73 -15.84 -12.15 11.18
CA GLN A 73 -15.17 -13.36 11.66
C GLN A 73 -13.65 -13.21 11.70
N LEU A 74 -13.04 -12.58 10.69
CA LEU A 74 -11.60 -12.33 10.66
C LEU A 74 -11.17 -11.37 11.78
N VAL A 75 -11.93 -10.30 12.02
CA VAL A 75 -11.65 -9.34 13.10
C VAL A 75 -11.78 -10.03 14.46
N ASP A 76 -12.84 -10.80 14.67
CA ASP A 76 -13.05 -11.54 15.92
C ASP A 76 -11.90 -12.53 16.19
N LEU A 77 -11.46 -13.26 15.17
CA LEU A 77 -10.38 -14.25 15.31
C LEU A 77 -8.98 -13.63 15.40
N ALA A 78 -8.74 -12.50 14.73
CA ALA A 78 -7.42 -11.87 14.66
C ALA A 78 -7.14 -10.98 15.88
N THR A 79 -8.15 -10.26 16.37
CA THR A 79 -7.99 -9.21 17.40
C THR A 79 -9.07 -9.23 18.47
N ALA A 80 -9.76 -10.37 18.66
CA ALA A 80 -10.84 -10.51 19.63
C ALA A 80 -11.97 -9.46 19.45
N GLY A 81 -12.22 -9.05 18.21
CA GLY A 81 -13.28 -8.11 17.86
C GLY A 81 -12.85 -6.65 17.76
N ASP A 82 -11.59 -6.31 18.08
CA ASP A 82 -11.08 -4.94 17.95
C ASP A 82 -10.66 -4.65 16.50
N ASP A 83 -11.58 -4.08 15.73
CA ASP A 83 -11.36 -3.73 14.33
C ASP A 83 -10.30 -2.64 14.16
N LYS A 84 -10.25 -1.66 15.07
CA LYS A 84 -9.26 -0.57 15.04
C LYS A 84 -7.87 -1.13 15.25
N ALA A 85 -7.70 -1.99 16.25
CA ALA A 85 -6.42 -2.63 16.51
C ALA A 85 -5.91 -3.40 15.29
N LEU A 86 -6.79 -4.11 14.57
CA LEU A 86 -6.39 -4.85 13.37
C LEU A 86 -5.96 -3.91 12.23
N PHE A 87 -6.75 -2.89 11.93
CA PHE A 87 -6.54 -2.02 10.78
C PHE A 87 -5.54 -0.88 11.02
N ASP A 88 -5.10 -0.64 12.25
CA ASP A 88 -4.02 0.30 12.55
C ASP A 88 -2.61 -0.34 12.35
N LEU A 89 -2.53 -1.68 12.23
CA LEU A 89 -1.27 -2.42 12.06
C LEU A 89 -0.55 -2.09 10.74
N PRO A 90 0.80 -2.11 10.73
CA PRO A 90 1.58 -2.21 9.49
C PRO A 90 1.08 -3.37 8.61
N VAL A 91 1.11 -3.22 7.29
CA VAL A 91 0.57 -4.20 6.33
C VAL A 91 1.09 -5.62 6.58
N GLU A 92 2.36 -5.76 6.94
CA GLU A 92 3.02 -7.03 7.25
C GLU A 92 2.49 -7.67 8.54
N GLN A 93 2.21 -6.86 9.57
CA GLN A 93 1.63 -7.32 10.82
C GLN A 93 0.14 -7.65 10.64
N PHE A 94 -0.59 -6.83 9.89
CA PHE A 94 -1.97 -7.09 9.50
C PHE A 94 -2.09 -8.46 8.83
N THR A 95 -1.30 -8.75 7.80
CA THR A 95 -1.37 -10.05 7.11
C THR A 95 -0.88 -11.20 7.99
N GLY A 96 0.08 -10.96 8.89
CA GLY A 96 0.46 -11.90 9.93
C GLY A 96 -0.70 -12.30 10.85
N GLN A 97 -1.48 -11.32 11.33
CA GLN A 97 -2.65 -11.56 12.16
C GLN A 97 -3.77 -12.27 11.39
N ILE A 98 -4.04 -11.87 10.15
CA ILE A 98 -5.01 -12.57 9.29
C ILE A 98 -4.56 -14.03 9.06
N ASN A 99 -3.28 -14.28 8.82
CA ASN A 99 -2.77 -15.65 8.65
C ASN A 99 -2.96 -16.49 9.93
N ALA A 100 -2.72 -15.91 11.11
CA ALA A 100 -2.98 -16.58 12.38
C ALA A 100 -4.47 -16.92 12.56
N ALA A 101 -5.37 -15.97 12.30
CA ALA A 101 -6.82 -16.18 12.31
C ALA A 101 -7.24 -17.30 11.34
N VAL A 102 -6.65 -17.34 10.15
CA VAL A 102 -6.91 -18.37 9.14
C VAL A 102 -6.47 -19.76 9.60
N GLN A 103 -5.39 -19.89 10.38
CA GLN A 103 -5.02 -21.19 10.95
C GLN A 103 -6.12 -21.71 11.88
N ALA A 104 -6.68 -20.83 12.73
CA ALA A 104 -7.81 -21.19 13.60
C ALA A 104 -9.06 -21.57 12.79
N VAL A 105 -9.35 -20.84 11.70
CA VAL A 105 -10.42 -21.17 10.76
C VAL A 105 -10.24 -22.57 10.17
N LEU A 106 -9.00 -22.94 9.81
CA LEU A 106 -8.70 -24.24 9.21
C LEU A 106 -8.72 -25.40 10.21
N ASP A 107 -8.71 -25.12 11.51
CA ASP A 107 -8.95 -26.13 12.55
C ASP A 107 -10.44 -26.46 12.71
N GLN A 108 -11.34 -25.51 12.38
CA GLN A 108 -12.80 -25.68 12.44
C GLN A 108 -13.51 -25.18 11.16
N PRO A 109 -13.17 -25.74 9.97
CA PRO A 109 -13.61 -25.20 8.68
C PRO A 109 -15.13 -25.27 8.45
N ASP A 110 -15.84 -26.14 9.18
CA ASP A 110 -17.29 -26.29 9.13
C ASP A 110 -18.06 -25.10 9.74
N GLN A 111 -17.45 -24.39 10.71
CA GLN A 111 -18.03 -23.18 11.31
C GLN A 111 -17.80 -21.92 10.46
N TYR A 112 -16.75 -21.94 9.64
CA TYR A 112 -16.28 -20.79 8.86
C TYR A 112 -16.34 -21.03 7.35
N GLN A 113 -17.36 -21.74 6.87
CA GLN A 113 -17.43 -22.19 5.46
C GLN A 113 -17.34 -21.04 4.46
N THR A 114 -18.04 -19.94 4.74
CA THR A 114 -18.03 -18.74 3.89
C THR A 114 -16.61 -18.17 3.77
N LEU A 115 -15.92 -18.02 4.90
CA LEU A 115 -14.57 -17.49 4.97
C LEU A 115 -13.56 -18.43 4.29
N VAL A 116 -13.66 -19.75 4.52
CA VAL A 116 -12.81 -20.74 3.83
C VAL A 116 -13.00 -20.66 2.32
N ARG A 117 -14.23 -20.62 1.82
CA ARG A 117 -14.50 -20.52 0.36
C ARG A 117 -13.94 -19.23 -0.24
N LEU A 118 -14.09 -18.11 0.47
CA LEU A 118 -13.62 -16.80 0.03
C LEU A 118 -12.09 -16.79 -0.08
N LEU A 119 -11.38 -17.24 0.96
CA LEU A 119 -9.92 -17.27 0.98
C LEU A 119 -9.33 -18.33 0.04
N ALA A 120 -10.04 -19.45 -0.13
CA ALA A 120 -9.66 -20.56 -1.00
C ALA A 120 -10.26 -20.44 -2.41
N GLN A 121 -10.55 -19.23 -2.90
CA GLN A 121 -11.24 -18.99 -4.17
C GLN A 121 -10.63 -19.66 -5.42
N ARG A 122 -9.34 -20.03 -5.37
CA ARG A 122 -8.65 -20.75 -6.47
C ARG A 122 -8.28 -22.20 -6.11
N ALA A 123 -8.73 -22.70 -4.96
CA ALA A 123 -8.52 -24.08 -4.57
C ALA A 123 -9.48 -25.00 -5.34
N ASN A 124 -9.15 -26.29 -5.40
CA ASN A 124 -10.04 -27.28 -5.97
C ASN A 124 -11.31 -27.39 -5.11
N ASP A 125 -12.48 -27.21 -5.71
CA ASP A 125 -13.78 -27.28 -5.03
C ASP A 125 -14.00 -28.63 -4.31
N LYS A 126 -13.46 -29.73 -4.84
CA LYS A 126 -13.52 -31.05 -4.17
C LYS A 126 -12.76 -31.05 -2.84
N ASP A 127 -11.60 -30.40 -2.79
CA ASP A 127 -10.78 -30.31 -1.58
C ASP A 127 -11.46 -29.43 -0.53
N VAL A 128 -11.99 -28.28 -0.96
CA VAL A 128 -12.74 -27.36 -0.08
C VAL A 128 -13.97 -28.04 0.50
N LYS A 129 -14.76 -28.74 -0.33
CA LYS A 129 -15.92 -29.52 0.13
C LYS A 129 -15.54 -30.65 1.07
N LEU A 130 -14.36 -31.26 0.91
CA LEU A 130 -13.87 -32.30 1.80
C LEU A 130 -13.58 -31.75 3.20
N LEU A 131 -13.12 -30.50 3.31
CA LEU A 131 -12.85 -29.86 4.61
C LEU A 131 -14.11 -29.63 5.44
N PHE A 132 -15.27 -29.44 4.81
CA PHE A 132 -16.55 -29.27 5.52
C PHE A 132 -17.17 -30.57 6.03
N LYS A 133 -16.57 -31.72 5.68
CA LYS A 133 -16.98 -33.01 6.25
C LYS A 133 -16.29 -33.23 7.59
N LYS A 134 -16.94 -33.99 8.47
CA LYS A 134 -16.34 -34.43 9.74
C LYS A 134 -14.98 -35.09 9.48
N ARG A 135 -13.94 -34.61 10.16
CA ARG A 135 -12.58 -35.12 10.03
C ARG A 135 -12.54 -36.64 10.31
N PRO A 136 -12.06 -37.47 9.37
CA PRO A 136 -11.86 -38.90 9.62
C PRO A 136 -10.84 -39.13 10.72
N THR A 137 -10.98 -40.21 11.48
CA THR A 137 -10.09 -40.53 12.62
C THR A 137 -8.88 -41.39 12.23
N ALA A 138 -8.98 -42.19 11.16
CA ALA A 138 -7.90 -43.07 10.72
C ALA A 138 -8.02 -43.48 9.24
N GLY A 139 -6.96 -44.12 8.73
CA GLY A 139 -6.94 -44.80 7.43
C GLY A 139 -6.77 -43.87 6.22
N ALA A 140 -7.05 -44.41 5.03
CA ALA A 140 -6.89 -43.71 3.75
C ALA A 140 -7.73 -42.42 3.66
N ALA A 141 -8.91 -42.38 4.29
CA ALA A 141 -9.76 -41.20 4.33
C ALA A 141 -9.10 -40.04 5.12
N LEU A 142 -8.40 -40.33 6.22
CA LEU A 142 -7.65 -39.32 6.96
C LEU A 142 -6.49 -38.78 6.11
N ALA A 143 -5.75 -39.65 5.41
CA ALA A 143 -4.67 -39.23 4.52
C ALA A 143 -5.16 -38.27 3.42
N GLN A 144 -6.27 -38.62 2.75
CA GLN A 144 -6.89 -37.77 1.73
C GLN A 144 -7.38 -36.43 2.29
N TYR A 145 -7.98 -36.43 3.47
CA TYR A 145 -8.41 -35.21 4.16
C TYR A 145 -7.22 -34.29 4.48
N LEU A 146 -6.14 -34.83 5.03
CA LEU A 146 -4.93 -34.06 5.36
C LEU A 146 -4.25 -33.50 4.11
N GLU A 147 -4.23 -34.27 3.01
CA GLU A 147 -3.68 -33.80 1.75
C GLU A 147 -4.51 -32.64 1.16
N ALA A 148 -5.84 -32.77 1.18
CA ALA A 148 -6.75 -31.69 0.77
C ALA A 148 -6.57 -30.45 1.65
N ARG A 149 -6.47 -30.61 2.97
CA ARG A 149 -6.17 -29.51 3.91
C ARG A 149 -4.87 -28.81 3.54
N ASN A 150 -3.80 -29.56 3.26
CA ASN A 150 -2.52 -28.98 2.88
C ASN A 150 -2.59 -28.23 1.55
N ARG A 151 -3.35 -28.73 0.55
CA ARG A 151 -3.56 -28.02 -0.72
C ARG A 151 -4.34 -26.72 -0.52
N VAL A 152 -5.43 -26.75 0.24
CA VAL A 152 -6.24 -25.56 0.56
C VAL A 152 -5.42 -24.55 1.35
N THR A 153 -4.67 -25.00 2.37
CA THR A 153 -3.81 -24.13 3.20
C THR A 153 -2.78 -23.39 2.35
N ARG A 154 -2.07 -24.11 1.47
CA ARG A 154 -1.09 -23.50 0.54
C ARG A 154 -1.75 -22.50 -0.40
N GLN A 155 -2.96 -22.78 -0.87
CA GLN A 155 -3.68 -21.84 -1.72
C GLN A 155 -4.09 -20.58 -0.97
N ILE A 156 -4.58 -20.71 0.27
CA ILE A 156 -4.94 -19.55 1.10
C ILE A 156 -3.69 -18.71 1.39
N GLN A 157 -2.57 -19.32 1.75
CA GLN A 157 -1.30 -18.61 1.98
C GLN A 157 -0.90 -17.77 0.76
N ARG A 158 -0.93 -18.35 -0.45
CA ARG A 158 -0.67 -17.61 -1.69
C ARG A 158 -1.66 -16.47 -1.93
N THR A 159 -2.93 -16.66 -1.58
CA THR A 159 -3.94 -15.60 -1.64
C THR A 159 -3.58 -14.45 -0.68
N LEU A 160 -3.18 -14.76 0.55
CA LEU A 160 -2.78 -13.76 1.55
C LEU A 160 -1.48 -13.04 1.17
N ASP A 161 -0.50 -13.74 0.61
CA ASP A 161 0.73 -13.14 0.09
C ASP A 161 0.41 -12.14 -1.03
N ALA A 162 -0.47 -12.52 -1.96
CA ALA A 162 -0.92 -11.64 -3.04
C ALA A 162 -1.65 -10.41 -2.50
N VAL A 163 -2.49 -10.58 -1.47
CA VAL A 163 -3.15 -9.47 -0.75
C VAL A 163 -2.12 -8.55 -0.12
N GLN A 164 -1.13 -9.08 0.60
CA GLN A 164 -0.07 -8.29 1.23
C GLN A 164 0.65 -7.41 0.20
N ILE A 165 1.08 -8.02 -0.91
CA ILE A 165 1.79 -7.34 -2.00
C ILE A 165 0.90 -6.27 -2.63
N ALA A 166 -0.34 -6.62 -2.99
CA ALA A 166 -1.26 -5.71 -3.66
C ALA A 166 -1.62 -4.51 -2.77
N MET A 167 -1.91 -4.73 -1.49
CA MET A 167 -2.23 -3.69 -0.53
C MET A 167 -1.01 -2.78 -0.26
N SER A 168 0.18 -3.35 -0.02
CA SER A 168 1.42 -2.59 0.18
C SER A 168 1.74 -1.70 -1.03
N ASN A 169 1.64 -2.25 -2.24
CA ASN A 169 1.86 -1.50 -3.47
C ASN A 169 0.81 -0.40 -3.69
N SER A 170 -0.45 -0.66 -3.33
CA SER A 170 -1.53 0.32 -3.46
C SER A 170 -1.35 1.48 -2.49
N TRP A 171 -0.95 1.21 -1.25
CA TRP A 171 -0.61 2.23 -0.25
C TRP A 171 0.59 3.09 -0.68
N LYS A 172 1.68 2.45 -1.16
CA LYS A 172 2.87 3.17 -1.67
C LYS A 172 2.50 4.10 -2.83
N ARG A 173 1.67 3.62 -3.76
CA ARG A 173 1.21 4.40 -4.90
C ARG A 173 0.39 5.61 -4.46
N LEU A 174 -0.52 5.43 -3.49
CA LEU A 174 -1.29 6.54 -2.91
C LEU A 174 -0.36 7.61 -2.31
N LEU A 175 0.61 7.19 -1.48
CA LEU A 175 1.58 8.12 -0.88
C LEU A 175 2.44 8.83 -1.92
N HIS A 176 2.83 8.13 -3.00
CA HIS A 176 3.59 8.73 -4.09
C HIS A 176 2.77 9.83 -4.79
N TRP A 177 1.51 9.56 -5.11
CA TRP A 177 0.61 10.56 -5.70
C TRP A 177 0.40 11.75 -4.78
N LEU A 178 0.19 11.52 -3.48
CA LEU A 178 0.08 12.61 -2.51
C LEU A 178 1.36 13.45 -2.46
N SER A 179 2.53 12.81 -2.51
CA SER A 179 3.82 13.51 -2.56
C SER A 179 3.95 14.43 -3.79
N VAL A 180 3.56 13.94 -4.96
CA VAL A 180 3.59 14.71 -6.20
C VAL A 180 2.61 15.88 -6.11
N LEU A 181 1.39 15.66 -5.62
CA LEU A 181 0.39 16.72 -5.46
C LEU A 181 0.84 17.81 -4.48
N VAL A 182 1.38 17.43 -3.32
CA VAL A 182 1.88 18.39 -2.33
C VAL A 182 3.07 19.18 -2.90
N SER A 183 4.01 18.51 -3.57
CA SER A 183 5.16 19.19 -4.16
C SER A 183 4.74 20.16 -5.29
N ALA A 184 3.80 19.74 -6.14
CA ALA A 184 3.24 20.59 -7.19
C ALA A 184 2.51 21.80 -6.59
N ALA A 185 1.77 21.63 -5.49
CA ALA A 185 1.12 22.71 -4.79
C ALA A 185 2.13 23.71 -4.19
N ILE A 186 3.21 23.23 -3.57
CA ILE A 186 4.28 24.09 -3.02
C ILE A 186 4.97 24.89 -4.13
N ILE A 187 5.35 24.23 -5.22
CA ILE A 187 6.02 24.90 -6.35
C ILE A 187 5.06 25.89 -7.03
N GLY A 188 3.79 25.51 -7.23
CA GLY A 188 2.77 26.40 -7.77
C GLY A 188 2.53 27.62 -6.90
N ALA A 189 2.50 27.45 -5.57
CA ALA A 189 2.42 28.57 -4.63
C ALA A 189 3.65 29.49 -4.74
N ALA A 190 4.86 28.92 -4.80
CA ALA A 190 6.09 29.69 -4.96
C ALA A 190 6.09 30.48 -6.28
N LEU A 191 5.72 29.85 -7.41
CA LEU A 191 5.63 30.53 -8.71
C LEU A 191 4.62 31.67 -8.68
N THR A 192 3.47 31.49 -8.03
CA THR A 192 2.46 32.56 -7.86
C THR A 192 3.01 33.73 -7.05
N ILE A 193 3.71 33.44 -5.95
CA ILE A 193 4.22 34.47 -5.03
C ILE A 193 5.37 35.27 -5.68
N TYR A 194 6.31 34.59 -6.33
CA TYR A 194 7.53 35.22 -6.84
C TYR A 194 7.42 35.70 -8.29
N GLY A 195 6.61 35.04 -9.11
CA GLY A 195 6.45 35.38 -10.51
C GLY A 195 5.18 36.15 -10.85
N GLY A 196 4.29 36.35 -9.88
CA GLY A 196 3.05 37.10 -10.04
C GLY A 196 1.91 36.31 -10.71
N PRO A 197 0.68 36.85 -10.67
CA PRO A 197 -0.52 36.16 -11.19
C PRO A 197 -0.51 36.02 -12.73
N GLU A 198 0.24 36.88 -13.43
CA GLU A 198 0.31 36.87 -14.90
C GLU A 198 0.86 35.56 -15.46
N ILE A 199 1.67 34.83 -14.68
CA ILE A 199 2.20 33.52 -15.07
C ILE A 199 1.09 32.52 -15.37
N TRP A 200 -0.04 32.61 -14.65
CA TRP A 200 -1.16 31.67 -14.79
C TRP A 200 -2.19 32.11 -15.85
N LEU A 201 -2.21 33.39 -16.20
CA LEU A 201 -3.19 33.98 -17.12
C LEU A 201 -2.63 34.20 -18.53
N GLY A 202 -1.31 34.14 -18.68
CA GLY A 202 -0.61 34.41 -19.93
C GLY A 202 -0.23 33.18 -20.75
N PRO A 203 0.44 33.39 -21.90
CA PRO A 203 0.97 32.32 -22.75
C PRO A 203 2.02 31.44 -22.04
N THR A 204 2.52 31.90 -20.89
CA THR A 204 3.48 31.18 -20.05
C THR A 204 2.86 30.09 -19.17
N TYR A 205 1.54 30.01 -19.09
CA TYR A 205 0.83 29.03 -18.23
C TYR A 205 1.32 27.59 -18.46
N GLY A 206 1.45 27.19 -19.73
CA GLY A 206 1.90 25.83 -20.08
C GLY A 206 3.30 25.52 -19.54
N TYR A 207 4.22 26.49 -19.61
CA TYR A 207 5.59 26.34 -19.10
C TYR A 207 5.61 26.30 -17.57
N ALA A 208 4.80 27.12 -16.90
CA ALA A 208 4.70 27.14 -15.45
C ALA A 208 4.13 25.82 -14.89
N LEU A 209 3.09 25.30 -15.53
CA LEU A 209 2.50 24.01 -15.17
C LEU A 209 3.50 22.87 -15.42
N ALA A 210 4.17 22.87 -16.57
CA ALA A 210 5.21 21.87 -16.87
C ALA A 210 6.37 21.93 -15.86
N ALA A 211 6.84 23.13 -15.51
CA ALA A 211 7.89 23.31 -14.51
C ALA A 211 7.45 22.83 -13.12
N ALA A 212 6.21 23.11 -12.72
CA ALA A 212 5.66 22.65 -11.44
C ALA A 212 5.56 21.12 -11.37
N LEU A 213 5.07 20.47 -12.43
CA LEU A 213 4.96 19.01 -12.50
C LEU A 213 6.33 18.32 -12.55
N LEU A 214 7.25 18.83 -13.38
CA LEU A 214 8.61 18.29 -13.48
C LEU A 214 9.37 18.49 -12.18
N GLY A 215 9.26 19.67 -11.55
CA GLY A 215 9.86 19.94 -10.25
C GLY A 215 9.28 19.03 -9.15
N ALA A 216 7.96 18.80 -9.17
CA ALA A 216 7.30 17.89 -8.22
C ALA A 216 7.76 16.43 -8.37
N PHE A 217 8.03 16.00 -9.60
CA PHE A 217 8.57 14.66 -9.88
C PHE A 217 10.05 14.53 -9.48
N ILE A 218 10.85 15.57 -9.72
CA ILE A 218 12.31 15.57 -9.46
C ILE A 218 12.62 15.78 -7.97
N ALA A 219 11.81 16.54 -7.23
CA ALA A 219 12.09 16.93 -5.85
C ALA A 219 12.40 15.75 -4.90
N PRO A 220 11.64 14.61 -4.91
CA PRO A 220 11.99 13.44 -4.11
C PRO A 220 13.37 12.86 -4.47
N VAL A 221 13.68 12.77 -5.76
CA VAL A 221 14.96 12.24 -6.26
C VAL A 221 16.13 13.15 -5.87
N ALA A 222 15.95 14.47 -5.99
CA ALA A 222 16.95 15.46 -5.61
C ALA A 222 17.28 15.39 -4.11
N ARG A 223 16.26 15.24 -3.25
CA ARG A 223 16.44 15.02 -1.81
C ARG A 223 17.29 13.78 -1.53
N ASP A 224 16.97 12.66 -2.17
CA ASP A 224 17.70 11.40 -1.96
C ASP A 224 19.17 11.51 -2.42
N LEU A 225 19.41 12.19 -3.55
CA LEU A 225 20.76 12.51 -4.05
C LEU A 225 21.55 13.38 -3.07
N VAL A 226 20.96 14.47 -2.57
CA VAL A 226 21.62 15.36 -1.60
C VAL A 226 21.93 14.60 -0.31
N SER A 227 21.01 13.77 0.17
CA SER A 227 21.21 12.95 1.37
C SER A 227 22.37 11.96 1.18
N ALA A 228 22.45 11.32 0.01
CA ALA A 228 23.57 10.42 -0.33
C ALA A 228 24.92 11.15 -0.36
N ILE A 229 24.98 12.35 -0.97
CA ILE A 229 26.21 13.16 -1.01
C ILE A 229 26.63 13.62 0.40
N GLN A 230 25.68 14.04 1.23
CA GLN A 230 25.93 14.41 2.63
C GLN A 230 26.49 13.23 3.44
N ASN A 231 25.98 12.02 3.21
CA ASN A 231 26.49 10.80 3.82
C ASN A 231 27.92 10.45 3.36
N LEU A 232 28.25 10.71 2.10
CA LEU A 232 29.62 10.51 1.59
C LEU A 232 30.60 11.53 2.17
N ARG A 233 30.18 12.81 2.31
CA ARG A 233 31.01 13.87 2.88
C ARG A 233 31.28 13.69 4.38
N SER A 234 30.35 13.08 5.10
CA SER A 234 30.46 12.86 6.55
C SER A 234 31.26 11.62 6.95
N ARG A 235 31.69 10.77 6.00
CA ARG A 235 32.60 9.66 6.29
C ARG A 235 34.01 10.20 6.60
N PRO A 236 34.57 9.94 7.79
CA PRO A 236 35.97 10.25 8.08
C PRO A 236 36.86 9.47 7.11
N ARG A 237 37.87 10.11 6.54
CA ARG A 237 38.91 9.41 5.78
C ARG A 237 39.73 8.59 6.78
N SER A 238 39.44 7.29 6.87
CA SER A 238 40.29 6.29 7.54
C SER A 238 41.47 5.94 6.66
#